data_AF-A0A2H0VAB3-F1
#
_entry.id   AF-A0A2H0VAB3-F1
#
_cell.length_a   1.000
_cell.length_b   1.000
_cell.length_c   1.000
_cell.angle_alpha   90.00
_cell.angle_beta   90.00
_cell.angle_gamma   90.00
#
_symmetry.space_group_name_H-M   'P 1'
#
loop_
_entity.id
_entity.type
_entity.pdbx_description
1 polymer ?
#
loop_
_entity_poly.entity_id
_entity_poly.type
_entity_poly.pdbx_seq_one_letter_code
_entity_poly.pdbx_strand_id
1 'polypeptide(L)'
;MLCIDNKRKSYKFYIGLTQDLKKRYAKHQDREVKTTRIYDKQVLIYYEASLNKTDARKRELQLKSGFGRGYLNRRLESYLKTVMRS
;
A
#
# COMPACT_ATOMS: atom_id res chain seq x y z
N MET A 1 0.85 -1.29 0.25
CA MET A 1 -0.09 -2.30 -0.31
C MET A 1 -1.08 -1.63 -1.25
N LEU A 2 -1.50 -2.35 -2.27
CA LEU A 2 -2.58 -1.96 -3.18
C LEU A 2 -3.86 -2.67 -2.73
N CYS A 3 -4.86 -1.90 -2.34
CA CYS A 3 -6.18 -2.41 -2.01
C CYS A 3 -7.09 -2.18 -3.22
N ILE A 4 -7.69 -3.25 -3.75
CA ILE A 4 -8.49 -3.22 -4.97
C ILE A 4 -9.96 -3.43 -4.62
N ASP A 5 -10.82 -2.60 -5.19
CA ASP A 5 -12.28 -2.70 -5.15
C ASP A 5 -12.74 -3.00 -6.58
N ASN A 6 -13.08 -4.26 -6.82
CA ASN A 6 -13.50 -4.76 -8.14
C ASN A 6 -14.86 -4.18 -8.52
N LYS A 7 -15.76 -3.99 -7.54
CA LYS A 7 -17.10 -3.43 -7.78
C LYS A 7 -17.03 -2.01 -8.31
N ARG A 8 -16.13 -1.19 -7.75
CA ARG A 8 -15.91 0.21 -8.18
C ARG A 8 -14.84 0.35 -9.26
N LYS A 9 -14.25 -0.75 -9.72
CA LYS A 9 -13.09 -0.77 -10.65
C LYS A 9 -12.02 0.24 -10.25
N SER A 10 -11.68 0.23 -8.97
CA SER A 10 -10.77 1.23 -8.38
C SER A 10 -9.77 0.59 -7.44
N TYR A 11 -8.70 1.30 -7.15
CA TYR A 11 -7.74 0.91 -6.13
C TYR A 11 -7.40 2.06 -5.19
N LYS A 12 -6.85 1.72 -4.03
CA LYS A 12 -6.29 2.66 -3.07
C LYS A 12 -4.98 2.13 -2.52
N PHE A 13 -4.00 3.02 -2.36
CA PHE A 13 -2.80 2.69 -1.62
C PHE A 13 -3.08 2.66 -0.12
N TYR A 14 -2.79 1.52 0.50
CA TYR A 14 -2.53 1.44 1.93
C TYR A 14 -1.03 1.65 2.18
N ILE A 15 -0.71 2.64 3.01
CA ILE A 15 0.66 3.05 3.36
C ILE A 15 0.79 2.98 4.87
N GLY A 16 1.77 2.23 5.35
CA GLY A 16 2.00 2.01 6.77
C GLY A 16 3.46 1.68 7.06
N LEU A 17 3.88 1.98 8.28
CA LEU A 17 5.17 1.57 8.84
C LEU A 17 4.97 0.33 9.73
N THR A 18 5.94 -0.59 9.70
CA THR A 18 5.98 -1.78 10.57
C THR A 18 7.42 -2.20 10.81
N GLN A 19 7.70 -2.82 11.96
CA GLN A 19 8.98 -3.47 12.23
C GLN A 19 9.01 -4.92 11.69
N ASP A 20 7.85 -5.51 11.46
CA ASP A 20 7.69 -6.85 10.89
C ASP A 20 6.74 -6.78 9.69
N LEU A 21 7.31 -6.86 8.49
CA LEU A 21 6.58 -6.81 7.23
C LEU A 21 5.70 -8.05 7.04
N LYS A 22 6.18 -9.24 7.42
CA LYS A 22 5.48 -10.51 7.22
C LYS A 22 4.24 -10.56 8.09
N LYS A 23 4.39 -10.27 9.39
CA LYS A 23 3.26 -10.21 10.33
C LYS A 23 2.23 -9.17 9.92
N ARG A 24 2.68 -7.98 9.49
CA ARG A 24 1.77 -6.94 9.02
C ARG A 24 0.98 -7.39 7.79
N TYR A 25 1.65 -8.00 6.82
CA TYR A 25 1.00 -8.49 5.60
C TYR A 25 -0.02 -9.60 5.90
N ALA A 26 0.32 -10.55 6.77
CA ALA A 26 -0.60 -11.60 7.22
C ALA A 26 -1.90 -11.02 7.79
N LYS A 27 -1.81 -10.07 8.74
CA LYS A 27 -3.00 -9.38 9.30
C LYS A 27 -3.91 -8.72 8.26
N HIS A 28 -3.32 -8.22 7.16
CA HIS A 28 -4.10 -7.65 6.07
C HIS A 28 -4.78 -8.72 5.22
N GLN A 29 -4.09 -9.84 4.94
CA GLN A 29 -4.68 -11.00 4.25
C GLN A 29 -5.82 -11.62 5.09
N ASP A 30 -5.62 -11.73 6.39
CA ASP A 30 -6.57 -12.28 7.36
C ASP A 30 -7.73 -11.32 7.69
N ARG A 31 -7.81 -10.17 7.00
CA ARG A 31 -8.89 -9.20 7.14
C ARG A 31 -9.05 -8.62 8.56
N GLU A 32 -8.00 -8.68 9.38
CA GLU A 32 -8.03 -8.14 10.76
C GLU A 32 -7.98 -6.61 10.81
N VAL A 33 -7.48 -5.97 9.73
CA VAL A 33 -7.33 -4.52 9.67
C VAL A 33 -8.62 -3.87 9.18
N LYS A 34 -9.38 -3.27 10.11
CA LYS A 34 -10.70 -2.63 9.86
C LYS A 34 -10.74 -1.76 8.60
N THR A 35 -9.72 -0.94 8.37
CA THR A 35 -9.70 0.02 7.25
C THR A 35 -9.41 -0.60 5.89
N THR A 36 -8.82 -1.81 5.84
CA THR A 36 -8.50 -2.49 4.57
C THR A 36 -9.34 -3.74 4.33
N ARG A 37 -10.02 -4.27 5.36
CA ARG A 37 -10.90 -5.45 5.26
C ARG A 37 -12.02 -5.30 4.23
N ILE A 38 -12.47 -4.07 3.98
CA ILE A 38 -13.56 -3.77 3.04
C ILE A 38 -13.19 -3.98 1.57
N TYR A 39 -11.90 -4.12 1.24
CA TYR A 39 -11.44 -4.29 -0.14
C TYR A 39 -11.43 -5.76 -0.53
N ASP A 40 -11.69 -6.03 -1.81
CA ASP A 40 -11.77 -7.39 -2.36
C ASP A 40 -10.41 -8.08 -2.34
N LYS A 41 -9.37 -7.36 -2.75
CA LYS A 41 -8.00 -7.86 -2.83
C LYS A 41 -7.03 -6.87 -2.20
N GLN A 42 -6.04 -7.40 -1.47
CA GLN A 42 -5.00 -6.60 -0.85
C GLN A 42 -3.64 -7.20 -1.22
N VAL A 43 -2.83 -6.47 -1.99
CA VAL A 43 -1.54 -6.98 -2.52
C VAL A 43 -0.38 -6.13 -2.03
N LEU A 44 0.70 -6.75 -1.56
CA LEU A 44 1.94 -6.04 -1.26
C LEU A 44 2.73 -5.86 -2.58
N ILE A 45 2.74 -4.63 -3.10
CA ILE A 45 3.37 -4.31 -4.39
C ILE A 45 4.61 -3.43 -4.25
N TYR A 46 4.84 -2.88 -3.06
CA TYR A 46 5.96 -1.99 -2.77
C TYR A 46 6.20 -1.91 -1.26
N TYR A 47 7.46 -1.92 -0.86
CA TYR A 47 7.92 -1.61 0.50
C TYR A 47 9.32 -0.97 0.45
N GLU A 48 9.66 -0.23 1.50
CA GLU A 48 11.00 0.33 1.73
C GLU A 48 11.44 -0.10 3.13
N ALA A 49 12.74 -0.33 3.31
CA ALA A 49 13.35 -0.64 4.61
C ALA A 49 14.28 0.51 5.02
N SER A 50 14.36 0.78 6.33
CA SER A 50 15.23 1.82 6.88
C SER A 50 15.79 1.36 8.21
N LEU A 51 17.08 1.62 8.45
CA LEU A 51 17.73 1.31 9.72
C LEU A 51 17.24 2.23 10.84
N ASN A 52 16.96 3.50 10.51
CA ASN A 52 16.49 4.48 11.46
C ASN A 52 14.95 4.60 11.45
N LYS A 53 14.34 4.48 12.64
CA LYS A 53 12.87 4.56 12.81
C LYS A 53 12.30 5.95 12.44
N THR A 54 13.02 7.02 12.73
CA THR A 54 12.61 8.40 12.43
C THR A 54 12.57 8.63 10.93
N ASP A 55 13.57 8.15 10.20
CA ASP A 55 13.60 8.27 8.73
C ASP A 55 12.47 7.45 8.09
N ALA A 56 12.24 6.23 8.58
CA ALA A 56 11.11 5.41 8.15
C ALA A 56 9.76 6.12 8.36
N ARG A 57 9.60 6.80 9.50
CA ARG A 57 8.38 7.55 9.84
C ARG A 57 8.20 8.80 8.97
N LYS A 58 9.27 9.57 8.75
CA LYS A 58 9.26 10.73 7.84
C LYS A 58 8.86 10.30 6.43
N ARG A 59 9.44 9.20 5.96
CA ARG A 59 9.13 8.62 4.64
C ARG A 59 7.70 8.13 4.54
N GLU A 60 7.17 7.45 5.56
CA GLU A 60 5.77 7.04 5.61
C GLU A 60 4.82 8.25 5.51
N LEU A 61 5.09 9.34 6.25
CA LEU A 61 4.30 10.57 6.19
C LEU A 61 4.38 11.23 4.81
N GLN A 62 5.58 11.28 4.23
CA GLN A 62 5.78 11.80 2.88
C GLN A 62 4.94 11.00 1.87
N LEU A 63 4.98 9.67 1.91
CA LEU A 63 4.21 8.80 1.01
C LEU A 63 2.70 8.95 1.21
N LYS A 64 2.24 9.24 2.43
CA LYS A 64 0.83 9.51 2.75
C LYS A 64 0.31 10.85 2.22
N SER A 65 1.20 11.78 1.85
CA SER A 65 0.83 13.06 1.23
C SER A 65 0.29 12.88 -0.19
N GLY A 66 -0.34 13.93 -0.76
CA GLY A 66 -0.77 13.94 -2.17
C GLY A 66 0.40 13.73 -3.13
N PHE A 67 1.50 14.46 -2.95
CA PHE A 67 2.72 14.31 -3.74
C PHE A 67 3.34 12.91 -3.61
N GLY A 68 3.33 12.35 -2.39
CA GLY A 68 3.82 11.00 -2.13
C GLY A 68 3.01 9.92 -2.85
N ARG A 69 1.68 10.06 -2.89
CA ARG A 69 0.82 9.17 -3.69
C ARG A 69 1.08 9.33 -5.18
N GLY A 70 1.30 10.56 -5.66
CA GLY A 70 1.71 10.82 -7.04
C GLY A 70 3.04 10.16 -7.40
N TYR A 71 4.02 10.18 -6.48
CA TYR A 71 5.27 9.44 -6.63
C TYR A 71 5.03 7.94 -6.77
N LEU A 72 4.20 7.33 -5.92
CA LEU A 72 3.89 5.89 -6.00
C LEU A 72 3.21 5.52 -7.33
N ASN A 73 2.29 6.36 -7.81
CA ASN A 73 1.65 6.17 -9.13
C ASN A 73 2.68 6.13 -10.26
N ARG A 74 3.61 7.09 -10.28
CA ARG A 74 4.68 7.13 -11.30
C ARG A 74 5.64 5.96 -11.16
N ARG A 75 6.07 5.65 -9.92
CA ARG A 75 7.03 4.57 -9.65
C ARG A 75 6.49 3.19 -10.04
N LEU A 76 5.18 2.98 -9.90
CA LEU A 76 4.52 1.68 -10.10
C LEU A 76 3.64 1.67 -11.34
N GLU A 77 3.81 2.63 -12.25
CA GLU A 77 2.92 2.90 -13.37
C GLU A 77 2.65 1.64 -14.22
N SER A 78 3.71 0.93 -14.61
CA SER A 78 3.60 -0.26 -15.46
C SER A 78 2.75 -1.36 -14.82
N TYR A 79 2.93 -1.62 -13.52
CA TYR A 79 2.13 -2.60 -12.79
C TYR A 79 0.69 -2.12 -12.60
N LEU A 80 0.47 -0.84 -12.30
CA LEU A 80 -0.89 -0.30 -12.14
C LEU A 80 -1.68 -0.37 -13.46
N LYS A 81 -1.02 -0.19 -14.62
CA LYS A 81 -1.63 -0.39 -15.94
C LYS A 81 -2.13 -1.81 -16.15
N THR A 82 -1.44 -2.84 -15.64
CA THR A 82 -1.92 -4.23 -15.77
C THR A 82 -3.16 -4.48 -14.91
N VAL A 83 -3.21 -3.89 -13.72
CA VAL A 83 -4.35 -4.02 -12.78
C VAL A 83 -5.60 -3.28 -13.28
N MET A 84 -5.44 -2.11 -13.90
CA MET A 84 -6.59 -1.31 -14.38
C MET A 84 -7.15 -1.76 -15.73
N ARG A 85 -6.40 -2.61 -16.46
CA ARG A 85 -6.83 -3.18 -17.75
C ARG A 85 -7.63 -4.48 -17.61
N SER A 86 -7.61 -5.09 -16.42
CA SER A 86 -8.35 -6.34 -16.11
C SER A 86 -9.78 -6.03 -15.66
#